data_AF-A0A4Y2ADK9-F1
#
_entry.id   AF-A0A4Y2ADK9-F1
#
_cell.length_a   1.000
_cell.length_b   1.000
_cell.length_c   1.000
_cell.angle_alpha   90.00
_cell.angle_beta   90.00
_cell.angle_gamma   90.00
#
_symmetry.space_group_name_H-M   'P 1'
#
loop_
_entity.id
_entity.type
_entity.pdbx_description
1 polymer ?
#
loop_
_entity_poly.entity_id
_entity_poly.type
_entity_poly.pdbx_seq_one_letter_code
_entity_poly.pdbx_strand_id
1 'polypeptide(L)'
;MRFCFMAVGLDRPVSTVLMPVSELTVERTVAPIIHVLQSYKHLKLKDCVTVDVIIVHREVEGRNRRAINIGSDRLKKKSVLMIPYDEGLCCSKEILYALAHFENDRPSINAMRDIRRPCLLTKARDLHKDAGVSLRACSYEEYCNF
;
A
#
# COMPACT_ATOMS: atom_id res chain seq x y z
N MET A 1 16.44 10.91 5.41
CA MET A 1 16.09 11.45 6.73
C MET A 1 14.74 10.91 7.16
N ARG A 2 14.58 10.55 8.43
CA ARG A 2 13.32 10.07 9.02
C ARG A 2 13.19 10.64 10.43
N PHE A 3 11.99 11.01 10.82
CA PHE A 3 11.67 11.41 12.18
C PHE A 3 10.97 10.27 12.91
N CYS A 4 11.42 9.97 14.13
CA CYS A 4 10.75 9.07 15.05
C CYS A 4 10.33 9.85 16.29
N PHE A 5 9.06 9.72 16.66
CA PHE A 5 8.47 10.37 17.80
C PHE A 5 8.18 9.34 18.88
N MET A 6 8.74 9.58 20.06
CA MET A 6 8.55 8.75 21.25
C MET A 6 8.02 9.62 22.39
N ALA A 7 7.01 9.11 23.09
CA ALA A 7 6.43 9.76 24.26
C ALA A 7 6.01 8.69 25.27
N VAL A 8 6.04 9.06 26.55
CA VAL A 8 5.57 8.19 27.64
C VAL A 8 4.06 7.98 27.46
N GLY A 9 3.66 6.75 27.13
CA GLY A 9 2.28 6.38 26.85
C GLY A 9 1.96 6.02 25.39
N LEU A 10 2.90 6.21 24.45
CA LEU A 10 2.78 5.63 23.11
C LEU A 10 3.18 4.14 23.14
N ASP A 11 2.25 3.24 22.81
CA ASP A 11 2.54 1.80 22.69
C ASP A 11 3.59 1.50 21.62
N ARG A 12 3.69 2.37 20.60
CA ARG A 12 4.63 2.25 19.48
C ARG A 12 5.14 3.62 19.02
N PRO A 13 6.40 3.72 18.56
CA PRO A 13 6.91 4.92 17.91
C PRO A 13 6.02 5.35 16.74
N VAL A 14 5.74 6.64 16.65
CA VAL A 14 5.21 7.21 15.42
C VAL A 14 6.40 7.63 14.57
N SER A 15 6.50 7.13 13.34
CA SER A 15 7.64 7.42 12.48
C SER A 15 7.21 7.88 11.11
N THR A 16 7.92 8.87 10.57
CA THR A 16 7.76 9.27 9.17
C THR A 16 8.38 8.23 8.24
N VAL A 17 7.96 8.26 6.97
CA VAL A 17 8.68 7.54 5.92
C VAL A 17 10.07 8.17 5.73
N LEU A 18 11.04 7.36 5.32
CA LEU A 18 12.37 7.85 4.95
C LEU A 18 12.23 8.75 3.70
N MET A 19 12.68 9.99 3.81
CA MET A 19 12.64 10.98 2.73
C MET A 19 14.04 11.47 2.35
N PRO A 20 14.28 11.85 1.08
CA PRO A 20 15.48 12.59 0.67
C PRO A 20 15.56 13.94 1.38
N VAL A 21 16.78 14.45 1.60
CA VAL A 21 16.98 15.79 2.20
C VAL A 21 16.39 16.90 1.32
N SER A 22 16.41 16.72 0.00
CA SER A 22 15.79 17.66 -0.96
C SER A 22 14.26 17.77 -0.83
N GLU A 23 13.61 16.78 -0.21
CA GLU A 23 12.17 16.78 0.03
C GLU A 23 11.81 17.21 1.46
N LEU A 24 12.80 17.64 2.25
CA LEU A 24 12.59 18.11 3.61
C LEU A 24 12.03 19.53 3.57
N THR A 25 10.76 19.67 3.89
CA THR A 25 10.10 20.97 4.07
C THR A 25 9.60 21.12 5.51
N VAL A 26 9.35 22.36 5.92
CA VAL A 26 8.81 22.66 7.25
C VAL A 26 7.50 21.89 7.46
N GLU A 27 6.62 21.85 6.47
CA GLU A 27 5.34 21.14 6.53
C GLU A 27 5.55 19.64 6.73
N ARG A 28 6.52 19.04 6.02
CA ARG A 28 6.84 17.62 6.15
C ARG A 28 7.50 17.25 7.47
N THR A 29 8.10 18.22 8.17
CA THR A 29 8.61 18.04 9.54
C THR A 29 7.53 18.26 10.59
N VAL A 30 6.71 19.30 10.43
CA VAL A 30 5.72 19.73 11.43
C VAL A 30 4.45 18.88 11.39
N ALA A 31 3.98 18.46 10.20
CA ALA A 31 2.75 17.66 10.10
C ALA A 31 2.80 16.33 10.89
N PRO A 32 3.90 15.55 10.86
CA PRO A 32 4.05 14.39 11.72
C PRO A 32 4.03 14.71 13.22
N ILE A 33 4.64 15.83 13.63
CA ILE A 33 4.60 16.30 15.03
C ILE A 33 3.16 16.59 15.44
N ILE A 34 2.44 17.38 14.65
CA ILE A 34 1.02 17.71 14.89
C ILE A 34 0.18 16.43 14.94
N HIS A 35 0.39 15.50 14.01
CA HIS A 35 -0.32 14.23 13.99
C HIS A 35 -0.10 13.43 15.29
N VAL A 36 1.12 13.39 15.82
CA VAL A 36 1.42 12.74 17.11
C VAL A 36 0.68 13.42 18.26
N LEU A 37 0.77 14.76 18.32
CA LEU A 37 0.08 15.55 19.34
C LEU A 37 -1.45 15.36 19.28
N GLN A 38 -2.02 15.27 18.08
CA GLN A 38 -3.45 15.05 17.87
C GLN A 38 -3.91 13.61 18.13
N SER A 39 -3.06 12.62 17.81
CA SER A 39 -3.39 11.21 18.02
C SER A 39 -3.52 10.83 19.49
N TYR A 40 -2.91 11.61 20.38
CA TYR A 40 -2.82 11.27 21.79
C TYR A 40 -3.64 12.25 22.65
N LYS A 41 -4.92 11.92 22.84
CA LYS A 41 -5.90 12.77 23.57
C LYS A 41 -5.52 13.09 25.03
N HIS A 42 -4.60 12.31 25.62
CA HIS A 42 -4.15 12.47 27.01
C HIS A 42 -2.74 13.04 27.12
N LEU A 43 -2.17 13.54 26.02
CA LEU A 43 -0.83 14.11 26.05
C LEU A 43 -0.86 15.39 26.89
N LYS A 44 -0.37 15.30 28.12
CA LYS A 44 -0.09 16.49 28.91
C LYS A 44 1.23 17.01 28.38
N LEU A 45 1.30 18.28 27.95
CA LEU A 45 2.56 18.92 27.53
C LEU A 45 3.67 18.94 28.62
N LYS A 46 3.37 18.43 29.83
CA LYS A 46 4.35 18.11 30.87
C LYS A 46 5.18 16.86 30.55
N ASP A 47 4.64 15.96 29.73
CA ASP A 47 5.30 14.73 29.32
C ASP A 47 6.12 15.05 28.05
N CYS A 48 7.44 15.07 28.18
CA CYS A 48 8.34 15.45 27.11
C CYS A 48 8.15 14.54 25.87
N VAL A 49 8.04 15.14 24.69
CA VAL A 49 8.10 14.42 23.41
C VAL A 49 9.55 14.39 22.94
N THR A 50 10.09 13.19 22.74
CA THR A 50 11.44 13.03 22.18
C THR A 50 11.32 12.83 20.67
N VAL A 51 12.09 13.62 19.92
CA VAL A 51 12.16 13.55 18.46
C VAL A 51 13.53 13.06 18.05
N ASP A 52 13.59 11.81 17.60
CA ASP A 52 14.81 11.27 17.02
C ASP A 52 14.87 11.57 15.53
N VAL A 53 15.92 12.29 15.14
CA VAL A 53 16.20 12.61 13.74
C VAL A 53 17.21 11.61 13.20
N ILE A 54 16.72 10.65 12.42
CA ILE A 54 17.56 9.61 11.84
C ILE A 54 18.03 10.08 10.45
N ILE A 55 19.31 10.43 10.37
CA ILE A 55 19.99 10.75 9.12
C ILE A 55 20.77 9.52 8.67
N VAL A 56 20.32 8.89 7.60
CA VAL A 56 21.04 7.78 6.97
C VAL A 56 21.91 8.38 5.86
N HIS A 57 23.21 8.50 6.12
CA HIS A 57 24.21 8.74 5.07
C HIS A 57 24.43 7.45 4.28
N ARG A 58 24.34 7.53 2.95
CA ARG A 58 24.79 6.46 2.05
C ARG A 58 25.99 6.97 1.26
N GLU A 59 27.14 6.34 1.45
CA GLU A 59 28.21 6.39 0.45
C GLU A 59 27.72 5.68 -0.81
N VAL A 60 27.93 6.30 -1.97
CA VAL A 60 27.42 5.82 -3.27
C VAL A 60 28.35 4.73 -3.86
N GLU A 61 29.18 4.11 -3.03
CA GLU A 61 30.16 3.13 -3.47
C GLU A 61 29.72 1.72 -3.05
N GLY A 62 29.13 0.98 -4.00
CA GLY A 62 28.91 -0.46 -3.87
C GLY A 62 27.51 -0.94 -4.25
N ARG A 63 27.43 -1.56 -5.44
CA ARG A 63 26.32 -2.39 -5.97
C ARG A 63 24.90 -1.90 -5.64
N ASN A 64 24.34 -1.04 -6.50
CA ASN A 64 22.93 -0.94 -6.94
C ASN A 64 21.81 -1.56 -6.06
N ARG A 65 21.87 -1.44 -4.72
CA ARG A 65 20.75 -1.76 -3.84
C ARG A 65 19.85 -0.54 -3.85
N ARG A 66 18.93 -0.52 -4.83
CA ARG A 66 17.88 0.50 -5.00
C ARG A 66 17.34 0.86 -3.62
N ALA A 67 17.30 2.16 -3.32
CA ALA A 67 16.62 2.64 -2.14
C ALA A 67 15.21 2.02 -2.12
N ILE A 68 14.89 1.29 -1.05
CA ILE A 68 13.59 0.67 -0.89
C ILE A 68 12.64 1.80 -0.49
N ASN A 69 12.05 2.46 -1.49
CA ASN A 69 10.88 3.29 -1.25
C ASN A 69 9.79 2.34 -0.77
N ILE A 70 9.48 2.35 0.54
CA ILE A 70 8.53 1.42 1.15
C ILE A 70 7.18 1.47 0.44
N GLY A 71 6.75 2.64 -0.02
CA GLY A 71 5.53 2.81 -0.82
C GLY A 71 5.61 2.04 -2.14
N SER A 72 6.69 2.22 -2.90
CA SER A 72 6.88 1.54 -4.19
C SER A 72 7.25 0.06 -4.07
N ASP A 73 7.91 -0.33 -2.99
CA ASP A 73 8.37 -1.70 -2.75
C ASP A 73 7.25 -2.59 -2.24
N ARG A 74 6.33 -2.03 -1.44
CA ARG A 74 5.10 -2.73 -1.03
C ARG A 74 4.29 -3.17 -2.25
N LEU A 75 4.22 -2.33 -3.29
CA LEU A 75 3.55 -2.65 -4.56
C LEU A 75 4.25 -3.75 -5.38
N LYS A 76 5.52 -4.04 -5.08
CA LYS A 76 6.34 -5.06 -5.76
C LYS A 76 6.40 -6.38 -4.98
N LYS A 77 5.85 -6.43 -3.76
CA LYS A 77 5.81 -7.67 -2.97
C LYS A 77 4.94 -8.70 -3.68
N LYS A 78 5.48 -9.92 -3.84
CA LYS A 78 4.74 -11.05 -4.45
C LYS A 78 3.47 -11.45 -3.68
N SER A 79 3.39 -11.09 -2.40
CA SER A 79 2.21 -11.30 -1.55
C SER A 79 1.12 -10.26 -1.76
N VAL A 80 1.38 -9.19 -2.53
CA VAL A 80 0.42 -8.14 -2.84
C VAL A 80 -0.04 -8.35 -4.26
N LEU A 81 -1.32 -8.69 -4.43
CA LEU A 81 -1.91 -8.85 -5.74
C LEU A 81 -2.39 -7.48 -6.23
N MET A 82 -1.74 -6.94 -7.26
CA MET A 82 -2.21 -5.72 -7.91
C MET A 82 -3.19 -6.09 -9.01
N ILE A 83 -4.44 -5.65 -8.84
CA ILE A 83 -5.46 -5.76 -9.87
C ILE A 83 -5.49 -4.46 -10.64
N PRO A 84 -5.16 -4.47 -11.94
CA PRO A 84 -5.25 -3.27 -12.75
C PRO A 84 -6.72 -2.81 -12.82
N TYR A 85 -6.90 -1.53 -12.53
CA TYR A 85 -8.19 -0.87 -12.58
C TYR A 85 -8.56 -0.61 -14.04
N ASP A 86 -9.29 -1.55 -14.63
CA ASP A 86 -9.69 -1.50 -16.05
C ASP A 86 -11.19 -1.76 -16.15
N GLU A 87 -11.84 -1.10 -17.12
CA GLU A 87 -13.18 -1.37 -17.70
C GLU A 87 -14.35 -1.72 -16.74
N GLY A 88 -14.18 -1.63 -15.42
CA GLY A 88 -15.18 -2.08 -14.46
C GLY A 88 -15.09 -3.53 -14.00
N LEU A 89 -14.00 -4.23 -14.28
CA LEU A 89 -13.88 -5.67 -14.03
C LEU A 89 -12.99 -6.01 -12.83
N CYS A 90 -12.58 -5.02 -12.02
CA CYS A 90 -11.59 -5.24 -10.96
C CYS A 90 -12.05 -6.26 -9.91
N CYS A 91 -13.31 -6.24 -9.50
CA CYS A 91 -13.88 -7.15 -8.51
C CYS A 91 -13.97 -8.59 -9.03
N SER A 92 -14.39 -8.76 -10.28
CA SER A 92 -14.43 -10.08 -10.93
C SER A 92 -13.03 -10.68 -11.08
N LYS A 93 -12.03 -9.85 -11.40
CA LYS A 93 -10.62 -10.27 -11.39
C LYS A 93 -10.17 -10.69 -9.99
N GLU A 94 -10.60 -9.98 -8.95
CA GLU A 94 -10.27 -10.30 -7.56
C GLU A 94 -10.85 -11.64 -7.12
N ILE A 95 -12.13 -11.87 -7.40
CA ILE A 95 -12.83 -13.12 -7.10
C ILE A 95 -12.12 -14.30 -7.77
N LEU A 96 -11.74 -14.16 -9.05
CA LEU A 96 -11.03 -15.21 -9.77
C LEU A 96 -9.68 -15.55 -9.12
N TYR A 97 -8.93 -14.54 -8.67
CA TYR A 97 -7.69 -14.77 -7.93
C TYR A 97 -7.94 -15.41 -6.58
N ALA A 98 -8.94 -14.94 -5.83
CA ALA A 98 -9.30 -15.50 -4.54
C ALA A 98 -9.68 -16.98 -4.65
N LEU A 99 -10.50 -17.35 -5.64
CA LEU A 99 -10.89 -18.73 -5.92
C LEU A 99 -9.67 -19.58 -6.32
N ALA A 100 -8.84 -19.11 -7.25
CA ALA A 100 -7.66 -19.87 -7.67
C ALA A 100 -6.64 -20.06 -6.52
N HIS A 101 -6.52 -19.09 -5.61
CA HIS A 101 -5.73 -19.22 -4.39
C HIS A 101 -6.36 -20.17 -3.36
N PHE A 102 -7.68 -20.16 -3.22
CA PHE A 102 -8.43 -21.07 -2.36
C PHE A 102 -8.28 -22.53 -2.83
N GLU A 103 -8.40 -22.77 -4.13
CA GLU A 103 -8.25 -24.09 -4.76
C GLU A 103 -6.78 -24.52 -4.96
N ASN A 104 -5.83 -23.62 -4.68
CA ASN A 104 -4.40 -23.81 -4.92
C ASN A 104 -4.06 -24.18 -6.39
N ASP A 105 -4.84 -23.64 -7.34
CA ASP A 105 -4.65 -23.81 -8.79
C ASP A 105 -3.50 -22.92 -9.29
N ARG A 106 -2.27 -23.40 -9.08
CA ARG A 106 -1.04 -22.73 -9.53
C ARG A 106 -1.01 -22.45 -11.04
N PRO A 107 -1.46 -23.36 -11.93
CA PRO A 107 -1.62 -23.06 -13.35
C PRO A 107 -2.46 -21.82 -13.63
N SER A 108 -3.67 -21.73 -13.09
CA SER A 108 -4.54 -20.56 -13.31
C SER A 108 -3.95 -19.29 -12.71
N ILE A 109 -3.36 -19.35 -11.51
CA ILE A 109 -2.71 -18.18 -10.89
C ILE A 109 -1.60 -17.64 -11.80
N ASN A 110 -0.73 -18.52 -12.33
CA ASN A 110 0.35 -18.10 -13.20
C ASN A 110 -0.14 -17.58 -14.56
N ALA A 111 -1.19 -18.18 -15.12
CA ALA A 111 -1.80 -17.74 -16.37
C ALA A 111 -2.47 -16.36 -16.23
N MET A 112 -3.14 -16.10 -15.11
CA MET A 112 -3.81 -14.82 -14.82
C MET A 112 -2.82 -13.72 -14.43
N ARG A 113 -1.67 -14.07 -13.85
CA ARG A 113 -0.61 -13.11 -13.46
C ARG A 113 0.13 -12.51 -14.67
N ASP A 114 0.12 -13.20 -15.80
CA ASP A 114 0.78 -12.72 -17.01
C ASP A 114 -0.06 -11.62 -17.69
N ILE A 115 0.30 -10.36 -17.45
CA ILE A 115 -0.36 -9.18 -18.03
C ILE A 115 -0.37 -9.22 -19.57
N ARG A 116 0.59 -9.91 -20.21
CA ARG A 116 0.64 -10.04 -21.67
C ARG A 116 -0.44 -10.96 -22.21
N ARG A 117 -1.09 -11.76 -21.35
CA ARG A 117 -2.15 -12.68 -21.72
C ARG A 117 -3.50 -12.11 -21.27
N PRO A 118 -4.50 -12.06 -22.16
CA PRO A 118 -5.83 -11.58 -21.79
C PRO A 118 -6.63 -12.58 -20.94
N CYS A 119 -6.02 -13.66 -20.42
CA CYS A 119 -6.70 -14.76 -19.73
C CYS A 119 -7.55 -14.29 -18.55
N LEU A 120 -7.00 -13.40 -17.72
CA LEU A 120 -7.71 -12.80 -16.59
C LEU A 120 -8.91 -11.96 -17.04
N LEU A 121 -8.75 -11.19 -18.12
CA LEU A 121 -9.80 -10.33 -18.66
C LEU A 121 -10.95 -11.16 -19.27
N THR A 122 -10.61 -12.21 -20.03
CA THR A 122 -11.59 -13.13 -20.62
C THR A 122 -12.40 -13.83 -19.53
N LYS A 123 -11.72 -14.44 -18.54
CA LYS A 123 -12.39 -15.09 -17.42
C LYS A 123 -13.26 -14.12 -16.62
N ALA A 124 -12.82 -12.87 -16.43
CA ALA A 124 -13.63 -11.87 -15.73
C ALA A 124 -14.91 -11.51 -16.50
N ARG A 125 -14.85 -11.42 -17.84
CA ARG A 125 -16.04 -11.19 -18.67
C ARG A 125 -16.99 -12.39 -18.67
N ASP A 126 -16.45 -13.60 -18.73
CA ASP A 126 -17.22 -14.84 -18.65
C ASP A 126 -17.95 -14.91 -17.30
N LEU A 127 -17.27 -14.59 -16.21
CA LEU A 127 -17.88 -14.55 -14.87
C LEU A 127 -19.06 -13.57 -14.79
N HIS A 128 -18.94 -12.37 -15.37
CA HIS A 128 -20.04 -11.41 -15.46
C HIS A 128 -21.22 -11.96 -16.26
N LYS A 129 -20.93 -12.57 -17.41
CA LYS A 129 -21.94 -13.16 -18.29
C LYS A 129 -22.70 -14.29 -17.57
N ASP A 130 -21.98 -15.17 -16.88
CA ASP A 130 -22.55 -16.30 -16.15
C ASP A 130 -23.37 -15.83 -14.94
N ALA A 131 -22.92 -14.77 -14.26
CA ALA A 131 -23.66 -14.15 -13.16
C ALA A 131 -24.85 -13.29 -13.62
N GLY A 132 -25.03 -13.07 -14.93
CA GLY A 132 -26.06 -12.19 -15.47
C GLY A 132 -25.84 -10.70 -15.13
N VAL A 133 -24.63 -10.32 -14.72
CA VAL A 133 -24.28 -8.95 -14.34
C VAL A 133 -23.76 -8.21 -15.56
N SER A 134 -24.38 -7.08 -15.90
CA SER A 134 -23.92 -6.23 -17.00
C SER A 134 -22.44 -5.85 -16.83
N LEU A 135 -21.71 -5.75 -17.94
CA LEU A 135 -20.34 -5.22 -17.95
C LEU A 135 -20.38 -3.71 -17.69
N ARG A 136 -20.58 -3.33 -16.43
CA ARG A 136 -20.55 -1.96 -15.94
C ARG A 136 -19.36 -1.81 -14.98
N ALA A 137 -18.98 -0.58 -14.69
CA ALA A 137 -17.97 -0.25 -13.71
C ALA A 137 -18.30 -0.86 -12.32
N CYS A 138 -17.78 -2.04 -11.96
CA CYS A 138 -17.75 -2.47 -10.56
C CYS A 138 -16.70 -1.61 -9.86
N SER A 139 -17.10 -0.43 -9.44
CA SER A 139 -16.22 0.46 -8.68
C SER A 139 -16.29 0.05 -7.21
N TYR A 140 -15.24 0.39 -6.47
CA TYR A 140 -15.25 0.30 -5.00
C TYR A 140 -16.44 1.05 -4.38
N GLU A 141 -16.92 2.12 -5.03
CA GLU A 141 -18.07 2.91 -4.58
C GLU A 141 -19.39 2.12 -4.62
N GLU A 142 -19.55 1.16 -5.54
CA GLU A 142 -20.74 0.29 -5.56
C GLU A 142 -20.74 -0.71 -4.39
N TYR A 143 -19.56 -1.11 -3.90
CA TYR A 143 -19.43 -2.03 -2.75
C TYR A 143 -19.62 -1.34 -1.39
N CYS A 144 -19.15 -0.11 -1.22
CA CYS A 144 -19.34 0.63 0.04
C CYS A 144 -20.78 1.07 0.32
N ASN A 145 -21.68 0.90 -0.66
CA ASN A 145 -23.09 1.28 -0.56
C ASN A 145 -24.04 0.09 -0.30
N PHE A 146 -23.50 -1.12 -0.11
CA PHE A 146 -24.21 -2.28 0.48
C PHE A 146 -23.88 -2.40 1.97
#